data_AF-Q7S553-F1
#
_entry.id   AF-Q7S553-F1
#
_cell.length_a   1.000
_cell.length_b   1.000
_cell.length_c   1.000
_cell.angle_alpha   90.00
_cell.angle_beta   90.00
_cell.angle_gamma   90.00
#
_symmetry.space_group_name_H-M   'P 1'
#
loop_
_entity.id
_entity.type
_entity.pdbx_description
1 polymer ?
#
loop_
_entity_poly.entity_id
_entity_poly.type
_entity_poly.pdbx_seq_one_letter_code
_entity_poly.pdbx_strand_id
1 'polypeptide(L)'
;MAISVQPPTRDRTAGHRTKKSTSSVSVTPVSEPQPIDPSIINRPNDLSAVPDLLSAIFTQGIAAVTSPSDDATRLALLSSARALVLALESPRETMLRQCWADTVCMSTLSVGVDTGVWAYLGRDDRPKRVADIAAATGFEAAYLARLLKHVAAMGHVIETGKDEYKPTNFSKALAIPTLGAAYPLFTGPGNTGGVLRCTASFPSYLKSTNLTTPTSITNSNTQFAFDTPKNFFELCHDPAYAPMGAQFNTHMGSYAFGRPTWVDEGFYPVGERLLEGFDDEDETAALLVDIGGSIGHDLQKFRDAFPEAKGRLVLQDLEPVVRQVKEDDLDASIERMAYDFLTEQPVKGARAYYMHSVLHDWPDHQCVPILENVKAAMKPGYSRLLINENVIPDVGASWESTSLDIMMSCLVSSKERTRDEWVQLLERDAGLKITGFYPVGHGVESIIECELPSEESESSNEDTESSTDESL
;
A
#
# COMPACT_ATOMS: atom_id res chain seq x y z
N MET A 1 2.81 -49.50 35.96
CA MET A 1 2.41 -50.32 34.79
C MET A 1 2.30 -49.36 33.61
N ALA A 2 3.37 -49.03 32.89
CA ALA A 2 4.04 -49.85 31.87
C ALA A 2 3.02 -50.50 30.91
N ILE A 3 3.02 -50.07 29.65
CA ILE A 3 3.12 -50.94 28.46
C ILE A 3 3.58 -50.06 27.28
N SER A 4 4.74 -50.46 26.75
CA SER A 4 5.37 -50.04 25.51
C SER A 4 4.73 -50.78 24.34
N VAL A 5 4.57 -50.11 23.20
CA VAL A 5 4.20 -50.76 21.93
C VAL A 5 5.26 -50.41 20.88
N GLN A 6 6.08 -51.39 20.52
CA GLN A 6 6.99 -51.34 19.37
C GLN A 6 6.22 -51.57 18.06
N PRO A 7 6.64 -50.97 16.93
CA PRO A 7 6.18 -51.37 15.60
C PRO A 7 7.08 -52.46 14.99
N PRO A 8 6.57 -53.24 14.01
CA PRO A 8 7.21 -54.45 13.52
C PRO A 8 8.31 -54.20 12.48
N THR A 9 9.25 -55.14 12.46
CA THR A 9 10.36 -55.29 11.52
C THR A 9 9.87 -55.54 10.09
N ARG A 10 10.46 -54.82 9.12
CA ARG A 10 10.37 -55.16 7.70
C ARG A 10 11.76 -55.50 7.15
N ASP A 11 11.76 -56.63 6.49
CA ASP A 11 12.82 -57.32 5.76
C ASP A 11 13.45 -56.42 4.68
N ARG A 12 14.78 -56.41 4.59
CA ARG A 12 15.54 -55.65 3.57
C ARG A 12 16.17 -56.63 2.59
N THR A 13 15.55 -56.76 1.42
CA THR A 13 16.18 -57.32 0.23
C THR A 13 17.23 -56.35 -0.31
N ALA A 14 18.44 -56.84 -0.52
CA ALA A 14 19.58 -56.10 -1.05
C ALA A 14 19.38 -55.75 -2.55
N GLY A 15 19.47 -54.47 -2.89
CA GLY A 15 19.52 -53.95 -4.26
C GLY A 15 20.74 -53.06 -4.43
N HIS A 16 21.67 -53.51 -5.27
CA HIS A 16 22.90 -52.83 -5.65
C HIS A 16 22.57 -51.53 -6.42
N ARG A 17 23.01 -50.35 -5.94
CA ARG A 17 22.97 -49.11 -6.72
C ARG A 17 24.25 -48.30 -6.53
N THR A 18 24.75 -47.84 -7.66
CA THR A 18 26.03 -47.22 -7.97
C THR A 18 26.30 -45.92 -7.19
N LYS A 19 27.55 -45.77 -6.70
CA LYS A 19 28.05 -44.54 -6.07
C LYS A 19 28.17 -43.43 -7.13
N LYS A 20 27.32 -42.41 -7.06
CA LYS A 20 27.63 -41.07 -7.59
C LYS A 20 28.18 -40.22 -6.44
N SER A 21 29.39 -39.70 -6.65
CA SER A 21 30.06 -38.74 -5.77
C SER A 21 29.28 -37.43 -5.77
N THR A 22 28.61 -37.11 -4.67
CA THR A 22 28.09 -35.77 -4.38
C THR A 22 29.06 -35.09 -3.43
N SER A 23 29.69 -33.99 -3.84
CA SER A 23 30.47 -33.14 -2.95
C SER A 23 29.54 -32.55 -1.88
N SER A 24 29.66 -33.04 -0.65
CA SER A 24 29.01 -32.43 0.50
C SER A 24 29.71 -31.11 0.80
N VAL A 25 29.05 -29.99 0.51
CA VAL A 25 29.41 -28.70 1.11
C VAL A 25 29.22 -28.88 2.62
N SER A 26 30.33 -28.88 3.36
CA SER A 26 30.30 -28.94 4.82
C SER A 26 29.69 -27.65 5.34
N VAL A 27 28.42 -27.70 5.74
CA VAL A 27 27.79 -26.64 6.54
C VAL A 27 28.50 -26.67 7.89
N THR A 28 29.32 -25.66 8.17
CA THR A 28 29.88 -25.42 9.49
C THR A 28 28.73 -25.32 10.49
N PRO A 29 28.75 -26.05 11.61
CA PRO A 29 27.71 -25.91 12.63
C PRO A 29 27.73 -24.47 13.13
N VAL A 30 26.62 -23.76 12.95
CA VAL A 30 26.38 -22.45 13.56
C VAL A 30 26.57 -22.63 15.06
N SER A 31 27.48 -21.86 15.67
CA SER A 31 27.67 -21.84 17.12
C SER A 31 26.33 -21.62 17.81
N GLU A 32 26.04 -22.38 18.88
CA GLU A 32 24.83 -22.15 19.67
C GLU A 32 24.72 -20.66 20.03
N PRO A 33 23.56 -20.02 19.76
CA PRO A 33 23.40 -18.60 20.07
C PRO A 33 23.60 -18.37 21.56
N GLN A 34 24.39 -17.34 21.89
CA GLN A 34 24.55 -16.90 23.27
C GLN A 34 23.17 -16.62 23.89
N PRO A 35 22.87 -17.12 25.10
CA PRO A 35 21.60 -16.88 25.75
C PRO A 35 21.43 -15.38 26.03
N ILE A 36 20.30 -14.81 25.60
CA ILE A 36 19.96 -13.40 25.83
C ILE A 36 19.61 -13.20 27.32
N ASP A 37 20.21 -12.20 27.97
CA ASP A 37 19.91 -11.80 29.36
C ASP A 37 18.45 -11.31 29.46
N PRO A 38 17.55 -12.01 30.19
CA PRO A 38 16.15 -11.63 30.31
C PRO A 38 15.92 -10.24 30.92
N SER A 39 16.89 -9.69 31.65
CA SER A 39 16.76 -8.36 32.24
C SER A 39 16.70 -7.23 31.22
N ILE A 40 17.05 -7.50 29.95
CA ILE A 40 16.89 -6.55 28.83
C ILE A 40 15.44 -6.07 28.67
N ILE A 41 14.45 -6.87 29.11
CA ILE A 41 13.02 -6.55 29.02
C ILE A 41 12.63 -5.22 29.69
N ASN A 42 13.40 -4.77 30.67
CA ASN A 42 13.17 -3.53 31.42
C ASN A 42 14.17 -2.41 31.09
N ARG A 43 15.05 -2.61 30.10
CA ARG A 43 16.01 -1.61 29.66
C ARG A 43 15.46 -0.93 28.39
N PRO A 44 15.61 0.39 28.22
CA PRO A 44 15.25 1.06 26.97
C PRO A 44 16.06 0.50 25.80
N ASN A 45 15.50 0.61 24.59
CA ASN A 45 16.14 0.09 23.38
C ASN A 45 17.48 0.78 23.07
N ASP A 46 17.57 2.11 23.23
CA ASP A 46 18.78 2.88 22.91
C ASP A 46 18.89 4.18 23.72
N LEU A 47 19.31 4.08 25.00
CA LEU A 47 19.56 5.27 25.82
C LEU A 47 20.70 6.15 25.28
N SER A 48 21.65 5.59 24.51
CA SER A 48 22.77 6.35 23.98
C SER A 48 22.36 7.34 22.89
N ALA A 49 21.31 7.05 22.11
CA ALA A 49 20.79 7.94 21.08
C ALA A 49 19.99 9.15 21.64
N VAL A 50 19.52 9.07 22.88
CA VAL A 50 18.61 10.08 23.47
C VAL A 50 19.18 11.51 23.44
N PRO A 51 20.44 11.79 23.82
CA PRO A 51 20.98 13.15 23.78
C PRO A 51 20.96 13.77 22.38
N ASP A 52 21.33 13.00 21.36
CA ASP A 52 21.37 13.47 19.98
C ASP A 52 19.95 13.72 19.44
N LEU A 53 19.01 12.83 19.76
CA LEU A 53 17.60 12.98 19.39
C LEU A 53 16.95 14.21 20.04
N LEU A 54 17.24 14.47 21.31
CA LEU A 54 16.76 15.68 22.00
C LEU A 54 17.34 16.96 21.38
N SER A 55 18.61 16.93 21.00
CA SER A 55 19.26 18.06 20.30
C SER A 55 18.63 18.33 18.93
N ALA A 56 18.35 17.27 18.16
CA ALA A 56 17.65 17.35 16.88
C ALA A 56 16.25 17.94 17.05
N ILE A 57 15.45 17.41 18.00
CA ILE A 57 14.10 17.89 18.30
C ILE A 57 14.11 19.36 18.73
N PHE A 58 15.07 19.78 19.55
CA PHE A 58 15.19 21.19 19.96
C PHE A 58 15.43 22.10 18.75
N THR A 59 16.38 21.72 17.89
CA THR A 59 16.74 22.50 16.69
C THR A 59 15.59 22.58 15.69
N GLN A 60 15.00 21.44 15.36
CA GLN A 60 13.87 21.32 14.44
C GLN A 60 12.60 21.97 15.01
N GLY A 61 12.38 21.87 16.32
CA GLY A 61 11.24 22.47 17.01
C GLY A 61 11.22 23.99 16.93
N ILE A 62 12.39 24.64 17.07
CA ILE A 62 12.53 26.08 16.83
C ILE A 62 12.12 26.41 15.38
N ALA A 63 12.65 25.67 14.41
CA ALA A 63 12.36 25.89 12.99
C ALA A 63 10.86 25.71 12.66
N ALA A 64 10.22 24.67 13.20
CA ALA A 64 8.80 24.39 12.99
C ALA A 64 7.89 25.51 13.57
N VAL A 65 8.25 26.09 14.71
CA VAL A 65 7.50 27.22 15.28
C VAL A 65 7.68 28.49 14.45
N THR A 66 8.86 28.70 13.85
CA THR A 66 9.13 29.89 13.02
C THR A 66 8.56 29.80 11.60
N SER A 67 8.31 28.59 11.10
CA SER A 67 7.80 28.31 9.74
C SER A 67 6.69 27.26 9.76
N PRO A 68 5.50 27.57 10.30
CA PRO A 68 4.44 26.58 10.56
C PRO A 68 3.81 25.96 9.30
N SER A 69 4.08 26.52 8.11
CA SER A 69 3.62 25.99 6.82
C SER A 69 4.65 25.09 6.13
N ASP A 70 5.86 24.92 6.69
CA ASP A 70 6.87 24.03 6.15
C ASP A 70 6.65 22.59 6.64
N ASP A 71 5.98 21.80 5.78
CA ASP A 71 5.61 20.44 6.07
C ASP A 71 6.82 19.49 6.15
N ALA A 72 7.91 19.78 5.43
CA ALA A 72 9.14 18.98 5.50
C ALA A 72 9.81 19.12 6.88
N THR A 73 9.91 20.34 7.40
CA THR A 73 10.42 20.58 8.76
C THR A 73 9.54 19.91 9.82
N ARG A 74 8.20 20.01 9.68
CA ARG A 74 7.25 19.32 10.57
C ARG A 74 7.44 17.80 10.55
N LEU A 75 7.60 17.19 9.37
CA LEU A 75 7.79 15.74 9.22
C LEU A 75 9.14 15.28 9.77
N ALA A 76 10.22 16.05 9.58
CA ALA A 76 11.52 15.77 10.17
C ALA A 76 11.45 15.77 11.72
N LEU A 77 10.80 16.78 12.30
CA LEU A 77 10.56 16.86 13.74
C LEU A 77 9.76 15.66 14.26
N LEU A 78 8.70 15.27 13.54
CA LEU A 78 7.89 14.09 13.88
C LEU A 78 8.72 12.80 13.84
N SER A 79 9.59 12.65 12.84
CA SER A 79 10.50 11.50 12.72
C SER A 79 11.45 11.41 13.92
N SER A 80 12.11 12.51 14.30
CA SER A 80 12.99 12.54 15.48
C SER A 80 12.23 12.28 16.79
N ALA A 81 11.00 12.79 16.93
CA ALA A 81 10.16 12.51 18.10
C ALA A 81 9.77 11.01 18.19
N ARG A 82 9.43 10.37 17.07
CA ARG A 82 9.16 8.92 17.01
C ARG A 82 10.41 8.12 17.37
N ALA A 83 11.56 8.47 16.82
CA ALA A 83 12.83 7.83 17.15
C ALA A 83 13.18 7.94 18.65
N LEU A 84 12.89 9.09 19.28
CA LEU A 84 13.05 9.27 20.72
C LEU A 84 12.16 8.32 21.53
N VAL A 85 10.88 8.17 21.13
CA VAL A 85 9.97 7.22 21.78
C VAL A 85 10.51 5.79 21.65
N LEU A 86 10.92 5.38 20.45
CA LEU A 86 11.47 4.03 20.21
C LEU A 86 12.73 3.76 21.02
N ALA A 87 13.61 4.77 21.16
CA ALA A 87 14.83 4.68 21.95
C ALA A 87 14.57 4.53 23.45
N LEU A 88 13.52 5.19 23.96
CA LEU A 88 13.14 5.22 25.38
C LEU A 88 12.27 4.03 25.82
N GLU A 89 11.44 3.50 24.93
CA GLU A 89 10.60 2.33 25.26
C GLU A 89 11.47 1.11 25.59
N SER A 90 11.12 0.43 26.68
CA SER A 90 11.63 -0.92 26.94
C SER A 90 10.89 -1.96 26.11
N PRO A 91 11.49 -3.15 25.87
CA PRO A 91 10.81 -4.23 25.16
C PRO A 91 9.45 -4.63 25.78
N ARG A 92 9.32 -4.55 27.11
CA ARG A 92 8.04 -4.79 27.80
C ARG A 92 6.97 -3.79 27.38
N GLU A 93 7.33 -2.50 27.36
CA GLU A 93 6.39 -1.42 27.06
C GLU A 93 5.95 -1.46 25.61
N THR A 94 6.90 -1.68 24.69
CA THR A 94 6.61 -1.87 23.26
C THR A 94 5.66 -3.05 23.05
N MET A 95 5.92 -4.21 23.67
CA MET A 95 5.03 -5.38 23.58
C MET A 95 3.62 -5.07 24.10
N LEU A 96 3.49 -4.42 25.27
CA LEU A 96 2.19 -4.07 25.81
C LEU A 96 1.45 -3.05 24.93
N ARG A 97 2.17 -2.07 24.37
CA ARG A 97 1.59 -1.10 23.45
C ARG A 97 1.03 -1.80 22.20
N GLN A 98 1.84 -2.61 21.53
CA GLN A 98 1.41 -3.29 20.29
C GLN A 98 0.29 -4.30 20.54
N CYS A 99 0.47 -5.22 21.50
CA CYS A 99 -0.46 -6.32 21.72
C CYS A 99 -1.76 -5.89 22.41
N TRP A 100 -1.72 -4.89 23.29
CA TRP A 100 -2.91 -4.48 24.06
C TRP A 100 -3.43 -3.12 23.60
N ALA A 101 -2.57 -2.09 23.63
CA ALA A 101 -3.02 -0.72 23.47
C ALA A 101 -3.48 -0.42 22.03
N ASP A 102 -2.62 -0.67 21.03
CA ASP A 102 -2.82 -0.36 19.62
C ASP A 102 -3.98 -1.17 19.03
N THR A 103 -4.00 -2.48 19.31
CA THR A 103 -5.04 -3.41 18.82
C THR A 103 -6.44 -3.02 19.31
N VAL A 104 -6.58 -2.75 20.61
CA VAL A 104 -7.88 -2.35 21.19
C VAL A 104 -8.24 -0.91 20.79
N CYS A 105 -7.24 -0.04 20.60
CA CYS A 105 -7.47 1.33 20.15
C CYS A 105 -8.11 1.36 18.77
N MET A 106 -7.53 0.66 17.77
CA MET A 106 -8.07 0.61 16.42
C MET A 106 -9.53 0.10 16.39
N SER A 107 -9.81 -0.96 17.15
CA SER A 107 -11.17 -1.49 17.27
C SER A 107 -12.14 -0.48 17.90
N THR A 108 -11.68 0.24 18.93
CA THR A 108 -12.49 1.27 19.60
C THR A 108 -12.74 2.48 18.69
N LEU A 109 -11.75 2.87 17.89
CA LEU A 109 -11.89 3.92 16.87
C LEU A 109 -12.94 3.54 15.83
N SER A 110 -12.92 2.29 15.35
CA SER A 110 -13.94 1.78 14.43
C SER A 110 -15.34 1.84 15.02
N VAL A 111 -15.51 1.37 16.26
CA VAL A 111 -16.80 1.44 16.96
C VAL A 111 -17.31 2.88 17.02
N GLY A 112 -16.43 3.85 17.28
CA GLY A 112 -16.83 5.25 17.31
C GLY A 112 -17.23 5.84 15.94
N VAL A 113 -16.69 5.30 14.84
CA VAL A 113 -17.10 5.65 13.47
C VAL A 113 -18.51 5.13 13.23
N ASP A 114 -18.73 3.83 13.48
CA ASP A 114 -20.00 3.15 13.19
C ASP A 114 -21.19 3.69 14.01
N THR A 115 -20.90 4.21 15.20
CA THR A 115 -21.93 4.67 16.16
C THR A 115 -22.12 6.18 16.17
N GLY A 116 -21.32 6.92 15.39
CA GLY A 116 -21.39 8.38 15.34
C GLY A 116 -20.82 9.11 16.56
N VAL A 117 -20.04 8.43 17.41
CA VAL A 117 -19.35 9.05 18.56
C VAL A 117 -18.42 10.17 18.09
N TRP A 118 -17.66 9.95 17.02
CA TRP A 118 -16.77 10.98 16.46
C TRP A 118 -17.54 12.13 15.84
N ALA A 119 -18.64 11.85 15.13
CA ALA A 119 -19.52 12.86 14.58
C ALA A 119 -20.14 13.75 15.67
N TYR A 120 -20.50 13.19 16.82
CA TYR A 120 -20.99 13.96 17.96
C TYR A 120 -19.88 14.79 18.61
N LEU A 121 -18.72 14.18 18.87
CA LEU A 121 -17.57 14.86 19.47
C LEU A 121 -17.06 16.02 18.60
N GLY A 122 -17.05 15.84 17.28
CA GLY A 122 -16.53 16.78 16.29
C GLY A 122 -17.43 17.97 15.95
N ARG A 123 -18.62 18.09 16.55
CA ARG A 123 -19.54 19.23 16.30
C ARG A 123 -18.96 20.59 16.65
N ASP A 124 -18.09 20.64 17.65
CA ASP A 124 -17.34 21.81 18.08
C ASP A 124 -16.13 21.37 18.94
N ASP A 125 -15.24 22.32 19.26
CA ASP A 125 -14.04 22.04 20.07
C ASP A 125 -14.29 22.05 21.59
N ARG A 126 -15.56 22.15 22.03
CA ARG A 126 -15.89 22.19 23.46
C ARG A 126 -15.86 20.79 24.09
N PRO A 127 -15.53 20.69 25.38
CA PRO A 127 -15.70 19.47 26.16
C PRO A 127 -17.15 18.97 26.14
N LYS A 128 -17.32 17.65 26.06
CA LYS A 128 -18.62 16.96 26.04
C LYS A 128 -18.63 15.87 27.11
N ARG A 129 -19.73 15.77 27.85
CA ARG A 129 -19.92 14.74 28.88
C ARG A 129 -20.25 13.41 28.21
N VAL A 130 -19.73 12.31 28.77
CA VAL A 130 -20.04 10.95 28.28
C VAL A 130 -21.55 10.70 28.26
N ALA A 131 -22.29 11.18 29.25
CA ALA A 131 -23.74 11.03 29.31
C ALA A 131 -24.45 11.63 28.09
N ASP A 132 -24.00 12.79 27.61
CA ASP A 132 -24.61 13.45 26.45
C ASP A 132 -24.25 12.74 25.14
N ILE A 133 -22.99 12.29 25.03
CA ILE A 133 -22.54 11.51 23.87
C ILE A 133 -23.33 10.20 23.81
N ALA A 134 -23.42 9.49 24.93
CA ALA A 134 -24.15 8.22 25.06
C ALA A 134 -25.62 8.36 24.70
N ALA A 135 -26.28 9.42 25.20
CA ALA A 135 -27.68 9.71 24.87
C ALA A 135 -27.88 9.98 23.37
N ALA A 136 -26.91 10.61 22.70
CA ALA A 136 -26.99 10.93 21.29
C ALA A 136 -26.64 9.77 20.35
N THR A 137 -25.85 8.80 20.80
CA THR A 137 -25.37 7.67 19.99
C THR A 137 -26.05 6.34 20.35
N GLY A 138 -26.87 6.31 21.39
CA GLY A 138 -27.54 5.11 21.88
C GLY A 138 -26.64 4.18 22.70
N PHE A 139 -25.47 4.66 23.14
CA PHE A 139 -24.54 3.90 23.98
C PHE A 139 -24.99 3.82 25.45
N GLU A 140 -24.63 2.72 26.12
CA GLU A 140 -24.61 2.72 27.58
C GLU A 140 -23.46 3.62 28.08
N ALA A 141 -23.79 4.63 28.87
CA ALA A 141 -22.83 5.64 29.33
C ALA A 141 -21.62 5.04 30.07
N ALA A 142 -21.84 4.04 30.93
CA ALA A 142 -20.75 3.41 31.69
C ALA A 142 -19.77 2.66 30.76
N TYR A 143 -20.26 2.07 29.67
CA TYR A 143 -19.41 1.40 28.71
C TYR A 143 -18.68 2.39 27.81
N LEU A 144 -19.37 3.42 27.31
CA LEU A 144 -18.76 4.49 26.53
C LEU A 144 -17.65 5.21 27.31
N ALA A 145 -17.84 5.43 28.62
CA ALA A 145 -16.81 6.01 29.49
C ALA A 145 -15.50 5.20 29.44
N ARG A 146 -15.59 3.86 29.48
CA ARG A 146 -14.41 2.97 29.40
C ARG A 146 -13.70 3.07 28.05
N LEU A 147 -14.47 3.12 26.96
CA LEU A 147 -13.94 3.24 25.61
C LEU A 147 -13.22 4.58 25.41
N LEU A 148 -13.88 5.69 25.75
CA LEU A 148 -13.29 7.02 25.62
C LEU A 148 -12.10 7.23 26.55
N LYS A 149 -12.07 6.58 27.72
CA LYS A 149 -10.91 6.60 28.61
C LYS A 149 -9.66 5.98 27.96
N HIS A 150 -9.81 4.85 27.26
CA HIS A 150 -8.70 4.22 26.52
C HIS A 150 -8.25 5.11 25.35
N VAL A 151 -9.19 5.59 24.55
CA VAL A 151 -8.90 6.47 23.40
C VAL A 151 -8.22 7.78 23.85
N ALA A 152 -8.58 8.30 25.02
CA ALA A 152 -7.92 9.45 25.64
C ALA A 152 -6.49 9.13 26.09
N ALA A 153 -6.27 7.96 26.70
CA ALA A 153 -4.94 7.49 27.10
C ALA A 153 -4.01 7.30 25.89
N MET A 154 -4.57 6.97 24.72
CA MET A 154 -3.87 6.89 23.43
C MET A 154 -3.71 8.26 22.73
N GLY A 155 -4.20 9.35 23.33
CA GLY A 155 -4.02 10.71 22.83
C GLY A 155 -4.96 11.12 21.68
N HIS A 156 -5.97 10.32 21.34
CA HIS A 156 -6.87 10.63 20.24
C HIS A 156 -8.02 11.56 20.62
N VAL A 157 -8.35 11.66 21.92
CA VAL A 157 -9.22 12.69 22.50
C VAL A 157 -8.55 13.25 23.76
N ILE A 158 -8.97 14.42 24.22
CA ILE A 158 -8.38 15.06 25.40
C ILE A 158 -9.38 14.97 26.55
N GLU A 159 -8.99 14.29 27.63
CA GLU A 159 -9.78 14.21 28.86
C GLU A 159 -9.65 15.52 29.64
N THR A 160 -10.77 16.22 29.85
CA THR A 160 -10.82 17.52 30.54
C THR A 160 -11.40 17.43 31.95
N GLY A 161 -12.02 16.31 32.28
CA GLY A 161 -12.60 16.04 33.58
C GLY A 161 -13.13 14.61 33.66
N LYS A 162 -13.71 14.25 34.81
CA LYS A 162 -14.36 12.94 34.98
C LYS A 162 -15.46 12.79 33.93
N ASP A 163 -15.32 11.77 33.09
CA ASP A 163 -16.26 11.41 32.02
C ASP A 163 -16.56 12.62 31.11
N GLU A 164 -15.54 13.41 30.79
CA GLU A 164 -15.62 14.61 29.95
C GLU A 164 -14.42 14.70 29.00
N TYR A 165 -14.70 14.83 27.70
CA TYR A 165 -13.69 14.78 26.65
C TYR A 165 -13.90 15.89 25.62
N LYS A 166 -12.81 16.46 25.10
CA LYS A 166 -12.82 17.34 23.91
C LYS A 166 -12.10 16.66 22.73
N PRO A 167 -12.49 16.95 21.48
CA PRO A 167 -11.87 16.32 20.32
C PRO A 167 -10.45 16.86 20.06
N THR A 168 -9.63 16.02 19.43
CA THR A 168 -8.41 16.42 18.68
C THR A 168 -8.73 16.60 17.20
N ASN A 169 -7.81 17.19 16.42
CA ASN A 169 -7.93 17.23 14.95
C ASN A 169 -8.11 15.82 14.35
N PHE A 170 -7.41 14.83 14.88
CA PHE A 170 -7.57 13.44 14.46
C PHE A 170 -8.99 12.91 14.72
N SER A 171 -9.51 13.03 15.94
CA SER A 171 -10.89 12.57 16.22
C SER A 171 -11.97 13.33 15.43
N LYS A 172 -11.71 14.60 15.06
CA LYS A 172 -12.60 15.34 14.14
C LYS A 172 -12.54 14.77 12.73
N ALA A 173 -11.35 14.43 12.24
CA ALA A 173 -11.17 13.82 10.94
C ALA A 173 -11.95 12.50 10.81
N LEU A 174 -12.05 11.70 11.89
CA LEU A 174 -12.85 10.47 11.90
C LEU A 174 -14.36 10.70 11.69
N ALA A 175 -14.87 11.92 11.86
CA ALA A 175 -16.25 12.27 11.55
C ALA A 175 -16.49 12.52 10.05
N ILE A 176 -15.42 12.73 9.27
CA ILE A 176 -15.49 12.90 7.82
C ILE A 176 -15.65 11.50 7.22
N PRO A 177 -16.74 11.21 6.49
CA PRO A 177 -17.03 9.85 6.02
C PRO A 177 -15.87 9.20 5.27
N THR A 178 -15.17 9.95 4.41
CA THR A 178 -14.03 9.43 3.64
C THR A 178 -12.84 9.08 4.54
N LEU A 179 -12.46 9.94 5.48
CA LEU A 179 -11.31 9.72 6.36
C LEU A 179 -11.59 8.68 7.46
N GLY A 180 -12.84 8.56 7.91
CA GLY A 180 -13.25 7.56 8.88
C GLY A 180 -13.42 6.15 8.30
N ALA A 181 -13.69 6.03 7.00
CA ALA A 181 -14.03 4.76 6.33
C ALA A 181 -12.92 3.69 6.36
N ALA A 182 -11.66 4.09 6.57
CA ALA A 182 -10.54 3.16 6.70
C ALA A 182 -10.75 2.20 7.89
N TYR A 183 -11.25 2.68 9.02
CA TYR A 183 -11.41 1.86 10.22
C TYR A 183 -12.36 0.67 10.02
N PRO A 184 -13.61 0.87 9.55
CA PRO A 184 -14.52 -0.24 9.33
C PRO A 184 -14.12 -1.13 8.14
N LEU A 185 -13.30 -0.67 7.19
CA LEU A 185 -12.69 -1.56 6.19
C LEU A 185 -11.71 -2.54 6.84
N PHE A 186 -10.84 -2.03 7.72
CA PHE A 186 -9.83 -2.84 8.37
C PHE A 186 -10.45 -3.79 9.41
N THR A 187 -11.44 -3.35 10.16
CA THR A 187 -12.08 -4.12 11.25
C THR A 187 -13.32 -4.92 10.80
N GLY A 188 -14.02 -4.51 9.74
CA GLY A 188 -15.20 -5.15 9.14
C GLY A 188 -16.48 -5.08 9.99
N PRO A 189 -17.68 -5.28 9.40
CA PRO A 189 -18.91 -5.51 10.19
C PRO A 189 -18.85 -6.88 10.89
N GLY A 190 -18.83 -6.87 12.24
CA GLY A 190 -18.64 -8.08 13.04
C GLY A 190 -17.19 -8.59 13.01
N ASN A 191 -16.95 -9.85 13.37
CA ASN A 191 -15.60 -10.46 13.38
C ASN A 191 -15.13 -10.91 11.97
N THR A 192 -15.48 -10.15 10.92
CA THR A 192 -15.18 -10.46 9.50
C THR A 192 -14.06 -9.60 8.91
N GLY A 193 -13.38 -8.79 9.73
CA GLY A 193 -12.44 -7.73 9.37
C GLY A 193 -11.55 -7.95 8.16
N GLY A 194 -12.00 -7.45 7.00
CA GLY A 194 -11.35 -7.50 5.69
C GLY A 194 -9.83 -7.66 5.75
N VAL A 195 -9.17 -6.56 6.10
CA VAL A 195 -7.70 -6.48 6.11
C VAL A 195 -7.09 -7.08 7.39
N LEU A 196 -7.68 -6.81 8.56
CA LEU A 196 -7.13 -7.30 9.84
C LEU A 196 -7.16 -8.82 9.95
N ARG A 197 -8.16 -9.47 9.37
CA ARG A 197 -8.29 -10.93 9.33
C ARG A 197 -7.15 -11.54 8.53
N CYS A 198 -6.81 -10.96 7.39
CA CYS A 198 -5.64 -11.37 6.61
C CYS A 198 -4.34 -11.15 7.38
N THR A 199 -4.10 -9.96 7.94
CA THR A 199 -2.84 -9.71 8.67
C THR A 199 -2.71 -10.58 9.93
N ALA A 200 -3.81 -10.87 10.63
CA ALA A 200 -3.82 -11.76 11.79
C ALA A 200 -3.59 -13.24 11.43
N SER A 201 -4.05 -13.70 10.26
CA SER A 201 -3.83 -15.09 9.80
C SER A 201 -2.45 -15.31 9.19
N PHE A 202 -1.76 -14.24 8.78
CA PHE A 202 -0.53 -14.29 8.02
C PHE A 202 0.59 -15.17 8.63
N PRO A 203 0.85 -15.14 9.96
CA PRO A 203 1.86 -16.03 10.56
C PRO A 203 1.51 -17.53 10.41
N SER A 204 0.22 -17.88 10.43
CA SER A 204 -0.24 -19.25 10.24
C SER A 204 -0.17 -19.65 8.77
N TYR A 205 -0.52 -18.73 7.87
CA TYR A 205 -0.40 -18.93 6.43
C TYR A 205 1.05 -19.16 6.00
N LEU A 206 2.00 -18.32 6.44
CA LEU A 206 3.42 -18.50 6.13
C LEU A 206 3.96 -19.86 6.61
N LYS A 207 3.52 -20.34 7.78
CA LYS A 207 3.89 -21.71 8.22
C LYS A 207 3.35 -22.77 7.27
N SER A 208 2.13 -22.59 6.74
CA SER A 208 1.53 -23.52 5.77
C SER A 208 2.24 -23.54 4.42
N THR A 209 2.90 -22.44 4.03
CA THR A 209 3.67 -22.34 2.77
C THR A 209 5.16 -22.71 2.94
N ASN A 210 5.56 -23.21 4.11
CA ASN A 210 6.96 -23.41 4.48
C ASN A 210 7.81 -22.14 4.36
N LEU A 211 7.24 -20.99 4.75
CA LEU A 211 7.89 -19.68 4.76
C LEU A 211 8.36 -19.24 3.37
N THR A 212 7.64 -19.63 2.31
CA THR A 212 7.92 -19.20 0.94
C THR A 212 7.06 -18.00 0.55
N THR A 213 7.60 -17.17 -0.35
CA THR A 213 6.90 -16.00 -0.90
C THR A 213 5.64 -16.46 -1.65
N PRO A 214 4.46 -15.96 -1.28
CA PRO A 214 3.23 -16.19 -2.04
C PRO A 214 3.34 -15.53 -3.40
N THR A 215 2.93 -16.22 -4.46
CA THR A 215 2.97 -15.69 -5.83
C THR A 215 1.65 -15.82 -6.57
N SER A 216 0.59 -16.33 -5.93
CA SER A 216 -0.69 -16.56 -6.61
C SER A 216 -1.79 -15.75 -5.96
N ILE A 217 -2.52 -14.98 -6.77
CA ILE A 217 -3.69 -14.21 -6.35
C ILE A 217 -4.88 -15.13 -6.00
N THR A 218 -4.91 -16.35 -6.55
CA THR A 218 -5.92 -17.38 -6.28
C THR A 218 -5.51 -18.36 -5.17
N ASN A 219 -4.28 -18.25 -4.65
CA ASN A 219 -3.76 -19.05 -3.54
C ASN A 219 -2.96 -18.14 -2.59
N SER A 220 -3.60 -17.10 -2.09
CA SER A 220 -3.05 -16.10 -1.19
C SER A 220 -3.50 -16.33 0.25
N ASN A 221 -2.97 -15.51 1.15
CA ASN A 221 -3.42 -15.46 2.52
C ASN A 221 -4.88 -14.98 2.64
N THR A 222 -5.45 -14.28 1.65
CA THR A 222 -6.87 -13.94 1.64
C THR A 222 -7.75 -15.19 1.58
N GLN A 223 -7.47 -16.13 0.68
CA GLN A 223 -8.22 -17.40 0.64
C GLN A 223 -8.06 -18.18 1.94
N PHE A 224 -6.84 -18.23 2.49
CA PHE A 224 -6.56 -18.87 3.78
C PHE A 224 -7.35 -18.22 4.94
N ALA A 225 -7.36 -16.89 4.98
CA ALA A 225 -8.01 -16.11 6.04
C ALA A 225 -9.54 -16.28 6.00
N PHE A 226 -10.12 -16.20 4.80
CA PHE A 226 -11.56 -16.18 4.57
C PHE A 226 -12.19 -17.56 4.36
N ASP A 227 -11.38 -18.61 4.18
CA ASP A 227 -11.84 -19.97 3.83
C ASP A 227 -12.74 -19.94 2.59
N THR A 228 -12.21 -19.37 1.51
CA THR A 228 -12.93 -19.07 0.27
C THR A 228 -12.02 -19.26 -0.93
N PRO A 229 -12.53 -19.65 -2.12
CA PRO A 229 -11.73 -19.63 -3.34
C PRO A 229 -11.52 -18.22 -3.91
N LYS A 230 -12.25 -17.22 -3.40
CA LYS A 230 -12.28 -15.85 -3.94
C LYS A 230 -11.01 -15.07 -3.59
N ASN A 231 -10.48 -14.32 -4.54
CA ASN A 231 -9.46 -13.30 -4.28
C ASN A 231 -10.05 -12.06 -3.59
N PHE A 232 -9.19 -11.16 -3.13
CA PHE A 232 -9.60 -9.96 -2.38
C PHE A 232 -10.60 -9.08 -3.16
N PHE A 233 -10.37 -8.84 -4.45
CA PHE A 233 -11.27 -8.04 -5.27
C PHE A 233 -12.62 -8.72 -5.51
N GLU A 234 -12.64 -10.04 -5.66
CA GLU A 234 -13.89 -10.81 -5.73
C GLU A 234 -14.68 -10.73 -4.42
N LEU A 235 -14.01 -10.63 -3.26
CA LEU A 235 -14.68 -10.38 -1.97
C LEU A 235 -15.30 -8.98 -1.92
N CYS A 236 -14.59 -7.96 -2.39
CA CYS A 236 -15.11 -6.58 -2.46
C CYS A 236 -16.42 -6.48 -3.27
N HIS A 237 -16.58 -7.30 -4.31
CA HIS A 237 -17.76 -7.31 -5.17
C HIS A 237 -18.86 -8.30 -4.74
N ASP A 238 -18.60 -9.15 -3.75
CA ASP A 238 -19.55 -10.16 -3.30
C ASP A 238 -20.55 -9.58 -2.28
N PRO A 239 -21.88 -9.64 -2.55
CA PRO A 239 -22.90 -9.20 -1.60
C PRO A 239 -22.82 -9.86 -0.22
N ALA A 240 -22.25 -11.07 -0.10
CA ALA A 240 -22.04 -11.75 1.18
C ALA A 240 -21.04 -11.03 2.10
N TYR A 241 -20.18 -10.18 1.52
CA TYR A 241 -19.17 -9.39 2.22
C TYR A 241 -19.48 -7.90 2.21
N ALA A 242 -20.68 -7.50 1.76
CA ALA A 242 -21.10 -6.11 1.83
C ALA A 242 -21.06 -5.58 3.29
N PRO A 243 -20.59 -4.33 3.52
CA PRO A 243 -20.30 -3.29 2.53
C PRO A 243 -18.81 -3.15 2.14
N MET A 244 -18.01 -4.21 2.20
CA MET A 244 -16.55 -4.17 2.01
C MET A 244 -16.09 -3.40 0.77
N GLY A 245 -16.67 -3.64 -0.41
CA GLY A 245 -16.28 -2.93 -1.63
C GLY A 245 -16.50 -1.41 -1.57
N ALA A 246 -17.64 -0.97 -0.99
CA ALA A 246 -17.90 0.45 -0.82
C ALA A 246 -16.92 1.09 0.18
N GLN A 247 -16.57 0.38 1.25
CA GLN A 247 -15.56 0.81 2.22
C GLN A 247 -14.16 0.87 1.61
N PHE A 248 -13.80 -0.11 0.78
CA PHE A 248 -12.54 -0.15 0.04
C PHE A 248 -12.42 1.07 -0.89
N ASN A 249 -13.42 1.32 -1.73
CA ASN A 249 -13.41 2.46 -2.65
C ASN A 249 -13.33 3.81 -1.91
N THR A 250 -14.08 3.93 -0.81
CA THR A 250 -14.03 5.14 0.03
C THR A 250 -12.65 5.33 0.67
N HIS A 251 -12.02 4.24 1.13
CA HIS A 251 -10.68 4.27 1.70
C HIS A 251 -9.62 4.65 0.65
N MET A 252 -9.69 4.13 -0.57
CA MET A 252 -8.76 4.50 -1.64
C MET A 252 -8.84 6.00 -1.96
N GLY A 253 -10.04 6.58 -2.02
CA GLY A 253 -10.20 8.03 -2.14
C GLY A 253 -9.59 8.79 -0.95
N SER A 254 -9.63 8.21 0.26
CA SER A 254 -9.02 8.81 1.44
C SER A 254 -7.49 8.75 1.46
N TYR A 255 -6.92 7.66 0.91
CA TYR A 255 -5.49 7.41 0.87
C TYR A 255 -4.74 8.49 0.07
N ALA A 256 -5.39 9.01 -0.98
CA ALA A 256 -4.88 10.09 -1.80
C ALA A 256 -4.91 11.49 -1.13
N PHE A 257 -5.63 11.68 -0.01
CA PHE A 257 -5.73 13.01 0.62
C PHE A 257 -4.41 13.45 1.26
N GLY A 258 -4.02 14.70 0.99
CA GLY A 258 -2.82 15.31 1.56
C GLY A 258 -1.51 14.82 0.93
N ARG A 259 -1.58 13.98 -0.11
CA ARG A 259 -0.45 13.62 -0.95
C ARG A 259 -0.38 14.54 -2.18
N PRO A 260 0.83 14.89 -2.64
CA PRO A 260 1.00 15.52 -3.94
C PRO A 260 0.38 14.65 -5.03
N THR A 261 -0.28 15.27 -5.98
CA THR A 261 -0.87 14.58 -7.12
C THR A 261 0.09 14.63 -8.31
N TRP A 262 0.06 13.64 -9.21
CA TRP A 262 1.02 13.56 -10.32
C TRP A 262 1.00 14.78 -11.27
N VAL A 263 -0.08 15.57 -11.24
CA VAL A 263 -0.24 16.81 -12.00
C VAL A 263 0.19 18.07 -11.24
N ASP A 264 0.56 17.94 -9.95
CA ASP A 264 1.07 19.05 -9.15
C ASP A 264 2.42 19.52 -9.71
N GLU A 265 2.66 20.84 -9.62
CA GLU A 265 3.93 21.43 -10.02
C GLU A 265 5.10 20.77 -9.27
N GLY A 266 6.08 20.28 -10.02
CA GLY A 266 7.28 19.64 -9.49
C GLY A 266 7.18 18.12 -9.27
N PHE A 267 6.03 17.48 -9.53
CA PHE A 267 5.94 16.02 -9.54
C PHE A 267 6.28 15.46 -10.93
N TYR A 268 5.37 15.57 -11.91
CA TYR A 268 5.64 15.14 -13.29
C TYR A 268 5.42 16.31 -14.27
N PRO A 269 6.35 16.58 -15.19
CA PRO A 269 6.25 17.71 -16.11
C PRO A 269 5.24 17.44 -17.25
N VAL A 270 3.95 17.44 -16.91
CA VAL A 270 2.84 17.15 -17.83
C VAL A 270 2.87 18.00 -19.10
N GLY A 271 3.15 19.31 -18.97
CA GLY A 271 3.24 20.23 -20.11
C GLY A 271 4.26 19.75 -21.15
N GLU A 272 5.51 19.59 -20.72
CA GLU A 272 6.63 19.22 -21.60
C GLU A 272 6.55 17.77 -22.11
N ARG A 273 6.06 16.84 -21.28
CA ARG A 273 6.11 15.40 -21.59
C ARG A 273 4.86 14.88 -22.27
N LEU A 274 3.69 15.46 -21.99
CA LEU A 274 2.41 14.98 -22.53
C LEU A 274 1.76 15.96 -23.49
N LEU A 275 1.59 17.22 -23.09
CA LEU A 275 0.82 18.20 -23.86
C LEU A 275 1.61 18.68 -25.08
N GLU A 276 2.89 18.98 -24.91
CA GLU A 276 3.78 19.31 -26.03
C GLU A 276 3.93 18.11 -26.95
N GLY A 277 3.73 18.34 -28.26
CA GLY A 277 3.80 17.29 -29.27
C GLY A 277 2.61 16.33 -29.28
N PHE A 278 1.54 16.60 -28.53
CA PHE A 278 0.26 15.92 -28.73
C PHE A 278 -0.30 16.25 -30.11
N ASP A 279 -0.73 15.22 -30.85
CA ASP A 279 -1.34 15.36 -32.17
C ASP A 279 -2.80 15.78 -32.01
N ASP A 280 -3.04 17.09 -31.94
CA ASP A 280 -4.37 17.68 -31.75
C ASP A 280 -5.13 17.91 -33.06
N GLU A 281 -4.56 17.49 -34.19
CA GLU A 281 -5.22 17.55 -35.51
C GLU A 281 -6.28 16.45 -35.67
N ASP A 282 -6.09 15.31 -35.01
CA ASP A 282 -7.07 14.21 -34.96
C ASP A 282 -7.98 14.35 -33.74
N GLU A 283 -9.23 14.79 -33.94
CA GLU A 283 -10.24 14.92 -32.88
C GLU A 283 -10.55 13.59 -32.17
N THR A 284 -10.18 12.44 -32.76
CA THR A 284 -10.36 11.11 -32.16
C THR A 284 -9.16 10.64 -31.33
N ALA A 285 -8.05 11.40 -31.34
CA ALA A 285 -6.84 11.07 -30.59
C ALA A 285 -7.09 11.08 -29.08
N ALA A 286 -6.60 10.04 -28.40
CA ALA A 286 -6.62 9.96 -26.95
C ALA A 286 -5.37 10.60 -26.37
N LEU A 287 -5.56 11.62 -25.54
CA LEU A 287 -4.47 12.24 -24.80
C LEU A 287 -4.03 11.34 -23.64
N LEU A 288 -5.00 10.85 -22.87
CA LEU A 288 -4.72 10.11 -21.65
C LEU A 288 -5.75 8.99 -21.46
N VAL A 289 -5.25 7.78 -21.27
CA VAL A 289 -6.03 6.59 -20.92
C VAL A 289 -5.62 6.16 -19.51
N ASP A 290 -6.53 6.29 -18.56
CA ASP A 290 -6.34 5.91 -17.16
C ASP A 290 -6.84 4.47 -16.95
N ILE A 291 -5.91 3.51 -16.87
CA ILE A 291 -6.16 2.07 -16.82
C ILE A 291 -6.21 1.63 -15.36
N GLY A 292 -7.35 1.10 -14.93
CA GLY A 292 -7.60 0.80 -13.52
C GLY A 292 -7.84 2.07 -12.71
N GLY A 293 -8.37 3.12 -13.34
CA GLY A 293 -8.54 4.45 -12.73
C GLY A 293 -9.64 4.54 -11.66
N SER A 294 -10.30 3.42 -11.34
CA SER A 294 -11.38 3.34 -10.36
C SER A 294 -12.49 4.35 -10.65
N ILE A 295 -12.76 5.27 -9.72
CA ILE A 295 -13.78 6.32 -9.87
C ILE A 295 -13.28 7.58 -10.59
N GLY A 296 -12.08 7.56 -11.20
CA GLY A 296 -11.58 8.60 -12.10
C GLY A 296 -10.96 9.83 -11.43
N HIS A 297 -10.53 9.71 -10.18
CA HIS A 297 -10.02 10.85 -9.40
C HIS A 297 -8.78 11.50 -10.01
N ASP A 298 -7.88 10.74 -10.64
CA ASP A 298 -6.68 11.29 -11.29
C ASP A 298 -7.00 12.01 -12.60
N LEU A 299 -7.92 11.48 -13.40
CA LEU A 299 -8.42 12.18 -14.59
C LEU A 299 -9.17 13.47 -14.24
N GLN A 300 -9.95 13.48 -13.15
CA GLN A 300 -10.60 14.71 -12.69
C GLN A 300 -9.55 15.77 -12.31
N LYS A 301 -8.54 15.40 -11.51
CA LYS A 301 -7.44 16.31 -11.15
C LYS A 301 -6.69 16.81 -12.38
N PHE A 302 -6.43 15.94 -13.35
CA PHE A 302 -5.82 16.33 -14.62
C PHE A 302 -6.67 17.34 -15.38
N ARG A 303 -7.98 17.10 -15.51
CA ARG A 303 -8.90 18.03 -16.18
C ARG A 303 -8.98 19.37 -15.45
N ASP A 304 -8.99 19.38 -14.12
CA ASP A 304 -8.99 20.60 -13.31
C ASP A 304 -7.69 21.41 -13.47
N ALA A 305 -6.54 20.72 -13.53
CA ALA A 305 -5.22 21.35 -13.68
C ALA A 305 -4.95 21.84 -15.12
N PHE A 306 -5.48 21.13 -16.13
CA PHE A 306 -5.27 21.40 -17.54
C PHE A 306 -6.61 21.49 -18.30
N PRO A 307 -7.47 22.48 -18.01
CA PRO A 307 -8.81 22.56 -18.60
C PRO A 307 -8.79 22.71 -20.12
N GLU A 308 -7.75 23.37 -20.66
CA GLU A 308 -7.55 23.61 -22.09
C GLU A 308 -6.87 22.43 -22.83
N ALA A 309 -6.53 21.34 -22.12
CA ALA A 309 -5.95 20.16 -22.76
C ALA A 309 -6.94 19.54 -23.75
N LYS A 310 -6.50 19.41 -25.00
CA LYS A 310 -7.26 18.80 -26.10
C LYS A 310 -7.10 17.28 -26.12
N GLY A 311 -8.00 16.61 -26.84
CA GLY A 311 -7.98 15.15 -26.99
C GLY A 311 -8.84 14.44 -25.94
N ARG A 312 -9.07 13.16 -26.18
CA ARG A 312 -9.94 12.33 -25.32
C ARG A 312 -9.21 11.97 -24.02
N LEU A 313 -9.96 12.03 -22.91
CA LEU A 313 -9.59 11.46 -21.63
C LEU A 313 -10.47 10.23 -21.41
N VAL A 314 -9.85 9.05 -21.24
CA VAL A 314 -10.57 7.79 -21.16
C VAL A 314 -10.30 7.13 -19.82
N LEU A 315 -11.32 7.02 -18.97
CA LEU A 315 -11.31 6.24 -17.74
C LEU A 315 -11.62 4.78 -18.07
N GLN A 316 -10.73 3.87 -17.69
CA GLN A 316 -10.90 2.44 -17.84
C GLN A 316 -10.90 1.71 -16.49
N ASP A 317 -11.92 0.90 -16.26
CA ASP A 317 -12.00 -0.05 -15.14
C ASP A 317 -13.00 -1.17 -15.48
N LEU A 318 -13.17 -2.15 -14.59
CA LEU A 318 -14.19 -3.18 -14.75
C LEU A 318 -15.60 -2.56 -14.75
N GLU A 319 -16.52 -3.16 -15.51
CA GLU A 319 -17.91 -2.69 -15.64
C GLU A 319 -18.60 -2.39 -14.28
N PRO A 320 -18.48 -3.23 -13.22
CA PRO A 320 -19.09 -2.94 -11.93
C PRO A 320 -18.52 -1.70 -11.23
N VAL A 321 -17.28 -1.31 -11.51
CA VAL A 321 -16.61 -0.14 -10.92
C VAL A 321 -17.00 1.12 -11.69
N VAL A 322 -16.92 1.09 -13.03
CA VAL A 322 -17.33 2.21 -13.89
C VAL A 322 -18.79 2.62 -13.63
N ARG A 323 -19.68 1.66 -13.36
CA ARG A 323 -21.09 1.92 -13.00
C ARG A 323 -21.30 2.65 -11.68
N GLN A 324 -20.31 2.69 -10.79
CA GLN A 324 -20.41 3.37 -9.50
C GLN A 324 -20.19 4.89 -9.63
N VAL A 325 -19.53 5.33 -10.70
CA VAL A 325 -19.28 6.75 -10.97
C VAL A 325 -20.59 7.44 -11.32
N LYS A 326 -21.02 8.39 -10.50
CA LYS A 326 -22.24 9.17 -10.79
C LYS A 326 -21.96 10.20 -11.88
N GLU A 327 -23.00 10.69 -12.54
CA GLU A 327 -22.85 11.68 -13.62
C GLU A 327 -22.12 12.93 -13.15
N ASP A 328 -22.40 13.40 -11.93
CA ASP A 328 -21.81 14.63 -11.37
C ASP A 328 -20.44 14.43 -10.69
N ASP A 329 -19.94 13.18 -10.59
CA ASP A 329 -18.67 12.88 -9.88
C ASP A 329 -17.44 13.09 -10.78
N LEU A 330 -17.61 13.13 -12.11
CA LEU A 330 -16.54 13.35 -13.10
C LEU A 330 -17.00 14.33 -14.18
N ASP A 331 -16.07 15.12 -14.69
CA ASP A 331 -16.28 15.99 -15.84
C ASP A 331 -16.85 15.20 -17.04
N ALA A 332 -17.87 15.76 -17.69
CA ALA A 332 -18.60 15.11 -18.78
C ALA A 332 -17.72 14.83 -20.02
N SER A 333 -16.56 15.49 -20.13
CA SER A 333 -15.56 15.21 -21.19
C SER A 333 -14.76 13.94 -20.96
N ILE A 334 -14.81 13.35 -19.77
CA ILE A 334 -14.12 12.10 -19.44
C ILE A 334 -14.97 10.91 -19.92
N GLU A 335 -14.47 10.23 -20.94
CA GLU A 335 -15.08 9.02 -21.50
C GLU A 335 -14.91 7.86 -20.50
N ARG A 336 -16.01 7.20 -20.16
CA ARG A 336 -16.01 6.04 -19.26
C ARG A 336 -16.07 4.76 -20.10
N MET A 337 -15.10 3.88 -19.95
CA MET A 337 -14.96 2.67 -20.77
C MET A 337 -14.74 1.45 -19.88
N ALA A 338 -15.65 0.48 -19.93
CA ALA A 338 -15.41 -0.79 -19.26
C ALA A 338 -14.29 -1.56 -19.97
N TYR A 339 -13.29 -2.01 -19.21
CA TYR A 339 -12.11 -2.68 -19.73
C TYR A 339 -11.50 -3.60 -18.68
N ASP A 340 -11.06 -4.78 -19.13
CA ASP A 340 -10.23 -5.70 -18.37
C ASP A 340 -8.82 -5.66 -18.96
N PHE A 341 -7.84 -5.22 -18.17
CA PHE A 341 -6.46 -5.07 -18.62
C PHE A 341 -5.74 -6.38 -18.98
N LEU A 342 -6.35 -7.53 -18.68
CA LEU A 342 -5.88 -8.84 -19.12
C LEU A 342 -6.27 -9.13 -20.56
N THR A 343 -7.08 -8.27 -21.17
CA THR A 343 -7.49 -8.32 -22.58
C THR A 343 -6.77 -7.25 -23.41
N GLU A 344 -6.86 -7.35 -24.73
CA GLU A 344 -6.23 -6.40 -25.64
C GLU A 344 -6.70 -4.96 -25.38
N GLN A 345 -5.78 -4.02 -25.19
CA GLN A 345 -6.09 -2.60 -24.95
C GLN A 345 -6.85 -1.99 -26.15
N PRO A 346 -8.11 -1.53 -25.99
CA PRO A 346 -8.94 -1.07 -27.10
C PRO A 346 -8.58 0.33 -27.63
N VAL A 347 -8.03 1.21 -26.80
CA VAL A 347 -7.60 2.55 -27.23
C VAL A 347 -6.19 2.43 -27.78
N LYS A 348 -5.99 2.68 -29.08
CA LYS A 348 -4.71 2.56 -29.76
C LYS A 348 -4.04 3.92 -29.95
N GLY A 349 -2.71 3.94 -29.85
CA GLY A 349 -1.89 5.11 -30.14
C GLY A 349 -2.12 6.32 -29.23
N ALA A 350 -2.65 6.13 -28.02
CA ALA A 350 -2.82 7.24 -27.07
C ALA A 350 -1.49 7.91 -26.73
N ARG A 351 -1.51 9.20 -26.42
CA ARG A 351 -0.30 9.94 -26.01
C ARG A 351 0.26 9.42 -24.69
N ALA A 352 -0.61 9.12 -23.72
CA ALA A 352 -0.24 8.43 -22.49
C ALA A 352 -1.25 7.35 -22.11
N TYR A 353 -0.72 6.23 -21.63
CA TYR A 353 -1.42 5.25 -20.81
C TYR A 353 -0.93 5.41 -19.38
N TYR A 354 -1.85 5.53 -18.43
CA TYR A 354 -1.56 5.81 -17.04
C TYR A 354 -2.09 4.68 -16.17
N MET A 355 -1.31 4.26 -15.17
CA MET A 355 -1.67 3.25 -14.19
C MET A 355 -1.24 3.75 -12.82
N HIS A 356 -2.16 3.83 -11.86
CA HIS A 356 -1.86 4.30 -10.51
C HIS A 356 -2.33 3.29 -9.47
N SER A 357 -1.39 2.76 -8.67
CA SER A 357 -1.69 1.70 -7.68
C SER A 357 -2.44 0.53 -8.31
N VAL A 358 -1.87 0.00 -9.40
CA VAL A 358 -2.42 -1.14 -10.14
C VAL A 358 -1.43 -2.29 -10.12
N LEU A 359 -0.20 -2.07 -10.58
CA LEU A 359 0.79 -3.14 -10.75
C LEU A 359 1.31 -3.66 -9.40
N HIS A 360 1.18 -2.89 -8.32
CA HIS A 360 1.50 -3.38 -6.98
C HIS A 360 0.52 -4.46 -6.46
N ASP A 361 -0.66 -4.61 -7.06
CA ASP A 361 -1.62 -5.65 -6.70
C ASP A 361 -1.31 -7.01 -7.33
N TRP A 362 -0.41 -7.03 -8.32
CA TRP A 362 -0.14 -8.21 -9.14
C TRP A 362 1.30 -8.71 -8.96
N PRO A 363 1.49 -10.03 -8.77
CA PRO A 363 2.80 -10.66 -8.88
C PRO A 363 3.43 -10.41 -10.25
N ASP A 364 4.77 -10.34 -10.31
CA ASP A 364 5.51 -9.94 -11.52
C ASP A 364 5.07 -10.69 -12.81
N HIS A 365 4.86 -12.01 -12.74
CA HIS A 365 4.42 -12.79 -13.91
C HIS A 365 2.99 -12.48 -14.39
N GLN A 366 2.15 -11.86 -13.55
CA GLN A 366 0.83 -11.35 -13.94
C GLN A 366 0.89 -9.90 -14.41
N CYS A 367 1.89 -9.11 -13.97
CA CYS A 367 2.14 -7.78 -14.52
C CYS A 367 2.57 -7.85 -15.99
N VAL A 368 3.38 -8.84 -16.37
CA VAL A 368 3.88 -8.99 -17.76
C VAL A 368 2.76 -8.98 -18.81
N PRO A 369 1.73 -9.86 -18.77
CA PRO A 369 0.67 -9.84 -19.77
C PRO A 369 -0.15 -8.53 -19.77
N ILE A 370 -0.33 -7.88 -18.60
CA ILE A 370 -0.96 -6.56 -18.52
C ILE A 370 -0.14 -5.53 -19.31
N LEU A 371 1.16 -5.49 -19.05
CA LEU A 371 2.10 -4.59 -19.72
C LEU A 371 2.19 -4.90 -21.22
N GLU A 372 2.14 -6.16 -21.64
CA GLU A 372 2.10 -6.56 -23.05
C GLU A 372 0.88 -6.00 -23.79
N ASN A 373 -0.31 -6.06 -23.17
CA ASN A 373 -1.53 -5.50 -23.74
C ASN A 373 -1.43 -3.98 -23.94
N VAL A 374 -0.85 -3.26 -22.97
CA VAL A 374 -0.61 -1.81 -23.09
C VAL A 374 0.45 -1.52 -24.16
N LYS A 375 1.57 -2.24 -24.13
CA LYS A 375 2.68 -2.12 -25.07
C LYS A 375 2.21 -2.29 -26.52
N ALA A 376 1.33 -3.26 -26.78
CA ALA A 376 0.74 -3.51 -28.10
C ALA A 376 -0.14 -2.35 -28.62
N ALA A 377 -0.63 -1.48 -27.75
CA ALA A 377 -1.41 -0.30 -28.11
C ALA A 377 -0.56 0.98 -28.22
N MET A 378 0.71 0.96 -27.84
CA MET A 378 1.59 2.12 -27.89
C MET A 378 2.10 2.40 -29.31
N LYS A 379 2.22 3.69 -29.67
CA LYS A 379 2.85 4.17 -30.90
C LYS A 379 4.33 4.49 -30.62
N PRO A 380 5.30 3.84 -31.31
CA PRO A 380 6.73 4.10 -31.11
C PRO A 380 7.08 5.58 -31.26
N GLY A 381 7.96 6.09 -30.38
CA GLY A 381 8.36 7.49 -30.34
C GLY A 381 7.30 8.48 -29.82
N TYR A 382 6.03 8.08 -29.75
CA TYR A 382 4.91 8.97 -29.41
C TYR A 382 4.26 8.65 -28.06
N SER A 383 3.82 7.41 -27.86
CA SER A 383 3.12 7.01 -26.64
C SER A 383 4.07 6.92 -25.45
N ARG A 384 3.55 7.19 -24.26
CA ARG A 384 4.21 6.94 -22.97
C ARG A 384 3.33 6.05 -22.10
N LEU A 385 3.97 5.19 -21.31
CA LEU A 385 3.32 4.50 -20.20
C LEU A 385 3.81 5.15 -18.90
N LEU A 386 2.88 5.67 -18.12
CA LEU A 386 3.12 6.31 -16.84
C LEU A 386 2.61 5.40 -15.73
N ILE A 387 3.53 4.92 -14.90
CA ILE A 387 3.21 4.07 -13.75
C ILE A 387 3.41 4.91 -12.50
N ASN A 388 2.32 5.27 -11.83
CA ASN A 388 2.33 5.95 -10.55
C ASN A 388 2.26 4.92 -9.42
N GLU A 389 3.39 4.61 -8.83
CA GLU A 389 3.51 3.54 -7.83
C GLU A 389 4.55 3.89 -6.77
N ASN A 390 4.59 3.12 -5.69
CA ASN A 390 5.67 3.26 -4.73
C ASN A 390 6.98 2.71 -5.29
N VAL A 391 8.07 3.41 -5.00
CA VAL A 391 9.44 2.98 -5.32
C VAL A 391 10.21 2.87 -4.01
N ILE A 392 10.30 1.65 -3.49
CA ILE A 392 10.89 1.40 -2.18
C ILE A 392 12.40 1.68 -2.24
N PRO A 393 12.94 2.54 -1.37
CA PRO A 393 14.38 2.77 -1.31
C PRO A 393 15.08 1.56 -0.70
N ASP A 394 16.28 1.23 -1.20
CA ASP A 394 17.05 0.06 -0.73
C ASP A 394 17.42 0.15 0.76
N VAL A 395 17.55 1.37 1.30
CA VAL A 395 17.89 1.64 2.69
C VAL A 395 17.03 2.77 3.22
N GLY A 396 16.54 2.61 4.46
CA GLY A 396 15.80 3.66 5.15
C GLY A 396 14.37 3.86 4.66
N ALA A 397 13.75 2.82 4.10
CA ALA A 397 12.34 2.84 3.70
C ALA A 397 11.43 3.20 4.89
N SER A 398 10.39 3.99 4.59
CA SER A 398 9.43 4.45 5.59
C SER A 398 8.61 3.28 6.17
N TRP A 399 8.11 3.44 7.40
CA TRP A 399 7.21 2.43 7.97
C TRP A 399 5.89 2.39 7.20
N GLU A 400 5.47 3.52 6.62
CA GLU A 400 4.28 3.62 5.77
C GLU A 400 4.40 2.69 4.55
N SER A 401 5.49 2.79 3.79
CA SER A 401 5.72 2.03 2.56
C SER A 401 6.01 0.54 2.84
N THR A 402 6.80 0.24 3.88
CA THR A 402 7.09 -1.15 4.26
C THR A 402 5.89 -1.87 4.88
N SER A 403 5.01 -1.15 5.59
CA SER A 403 3.76 -1.74 6.09
C SER A 403 2.79 -2.03 4.94
N LEU A 404 2.75 -1.17 3.92
CA LEU A 404 1.93 -1.38 2.73
C LEU A 404 2.43 -2.58 1.92
N ASP A 405 3.75 -2.76 1.76
CA ASP A 405 4.33 -3.95 1.12
C ASP A 405 3.86 -5.26 1.77
N ILE A 406 3.98 -5.35 3.10
CA ILE A 406 3.50 -6.54 3.83
C ILE A 406 1.98 -6.70 3.69
N MET A 407 1.23 -5.60 3.59
CA MET A 407 -0.21 -5.64 3.34
C MET A 407 -0.52 -6.20 1.94
N MET A 408 0.21 -5.79 0.89
CA MET A 408 0.07 -6.35 -0.45
C MET A 408 0.37 -7.85 -0.47
N SER A 409 1.39 -8.28 0.28
CA SER A 409 1.67 -9.71 0.46
C SER A 409 0.51 -10.45 1.16
N CYS A 410 -0.08 -9.83 2.18
CA CYS A 410 -1.19 -10.40 2.96
C CYS A 410 -2.50 -10.49 2.17
N LEU A 411 -2.78 -9.54 1.28
CA LEU A 411 -4.08 -9.42 0.61
C LEU A 411 -4.08 -10.10 -0.78
N VAL A 412 -3.03 -9.88 -1.55
CA VAL A 412 -3.02 -10.18 -3.00
C VAL A 412 -1.80 -10.99 -3.46
N SER A 413 -0.97 -11.47 -2.52
CA SER A 413 0.29 -12.20 -2.83
C SER A 413 1.25 -11.39 -3.69
N SER A 414 1.24 -10.07 -3.54
CA SER A 414 2.08 -9.15 -4.31
C SER A 414 3.06 -8.40 -3.39
N LYS A 415 3.70 -7.35 -3.91
CA LYS A 415 4.73 -6.56 -3.24
C LYS A 415 4.74 -5.11 -3.74
N GLU A 416 5.22 -4.23 -2.89
CA GLU A 416 5.81 -2.97 -3.35
C GLU A 416 7.21 -3.25 -3.90
N ARG A 417 7.65 -2.48 -4.89
CA ARG A 417 8.89 -2.77 -5.63
C ARG A 417 9.96 -1.73 -5.36
N THR A 418 11.22 -2.17 -5.25
CA THR A 418 12.37 -1.27 -5.30
C THR A 418 12.61 -0.77 -6.73
N ARG A 419 13.51 0.20 -6.89
CA ARG A 419 13.92 0.68 -8.22
C ARG A 419 14.43 -0.46 -9.11
N ASP A 420 15.28 -1.33 -8.57
CA ASP A 420 15.86 -2.45 -9.32
C ASP A 420 14.80 -3.48 -9.72
N GLU A 421 13.81 -3.71 -8.87
CA GLU A 421 12.67 -4.58 -9.19
C GLU A 421 11.76 -3.98 -10.26
N TRP A 422 11.54 -2.66 -10.24
CA TRP A 422 10.85 -1.98 -11.34
C TRP A 422 11.61 -2.06 -12.65
N VAL A 423 12.94 -1.88 -12.64
CA VAL A 423 13.79 -2.05 -13.82
C VAL A 423 13.71 -3.50 -14.34
N GLN A 424 13.76 -4.50 -13.46
CA GLN A 424 13.60 -5.90 -13.83
C GLN A 424 12.25 -6.13 -14.52
N LEU A 425 11.14 -5.75 -13.88
CA LEU A 425 9.81 -5.98 -14.42
C LEU A 425 9.59 -5.25 -15.76
N LEU A 426 9.92 -3.95 -15.82
CA LEU A 426 9.56 -3.11 -16.96
C LEU A 426 10.50 -3.29 -18.13
N GLU A 427 11.82 -3.33 -17.90
CA GLU A 427 12.79 -3.44 -18.99
C GLU A 427 13.09 -4.87 -19.37
N ARG A 428 13.36 -5.75 -18.40
CA ARG A 428 13.84 -7.11 -18.68
C ARG A 428 12.69 -8.06 -19.00
N ASP A 429 11.61 -7.99 -18.23
CA ASP A 429 10.50 -8.93 -18.38
C ASP A 429 9.46 -8.43 -19.40
N ALA A 430 9.12 -7.14 -19.41
CA ALA A 430 8.11 -6.56 -20.30
C ALA A 430 8.68 -5.92 -21.58
N GLY A 431 9.99 -5.68 -21.68
CA GLY A 431 10.64 -5.11 -22.87
C GLY A 431 10.25 -3.66 -23.17
N LEU A 432 9.92 -2.87 -22.14
CA LEU A 432 9.77 -1.42 -22.22
C LEU A 432 11.12 -0.74 -21.92
N LYS A 433 11.25 0.54 -22.24
CA LYS A 433 12.41 1.34 -21.85
C LYS A 433 12.00 2.37 -20.83
N ILE A 434 12.64 2.36 -19.65
CA ILE A 434 12.40 3.41 -18.65
C ILE A 434 13.14 4.67 -19.10
N THR A 435 12.41 5.79 -19.15
CA THR A 435 12.94 7.12 -19.52
C THR A 435 13.14 8.02 -18.32
N GLY A 436 12.45 7.76 -17.20
CA GLY A 436 12.59 8.56 -15.99
C GLY A 436 11.89 7.96 -14.78
N PHE A 437 12.42 8.31 -13.61
CA PHE A 437 11.75 8.17 -12.32
C PHE A 437 11.55 9.59 -11.78
N TYR A 438 10.32 9.94 -11.46
CA TYR A 438 9.93 11.25 -10.95
C TYR A 438 9.37 11.06 -9.54
N PRO A 439 10.20 11.10 -8.49
CA PRO A 439 9.74 10.94 -7.11
C PRO A 439 9.12 12.23 -6.58
N VAL A 440 8.15 12.11 -5.67
CA VAL A 440 7.58 13.25 -4.95
C VAL A 440 7.63 13.04 -3.43
N GLY A 441 7.81 14.14 -2.69
CA GLY A 441 7.90 14.12 -1.23
C GLY A 441 9.07 13.26 -0.74
N HIS A 442 8.93 12.67 0.45
CA HIS A 442 9.91 11.72 1.00
C HIS A 442 9.86 10.33 0.33
N GLY A 443 9.65 10.29 -1.00
CA GLY A 443 9.83 9.10 -1.83
C GLY A 443 8.83 7.97 -1.56
N VAL A 444 7.57 8.27 -1.24
CA VAL A 444 6.55 7.23 -1.09
C VAL A 444 6.07 6.79 -2.47
N GLU A 445 5.59 7.72 -3.29
CA GLU A 445 5.13 7.47 -4.68
C GLU A 445 6.08 8.11 -5.70
N SER A 446 6.12 7.56 -6.91
CA SER A 446 6.86 8.07 -8.05
C SER A 446 6.14 7.78 -9.36
N ILE A 447 6.28 8.69 -10.33
CA ILE A 447 5.96 8.36 -11.72
C ILE A 447 7.18 7.67 -12.34
N ILE A 448 6.98 6.46 -12.83
CA ILE A 448 7.93 5.75 -13.68
C ILE A 448 7.45 5.91 -15.11
N GLU A 449 8.21 6.63 -15.92
CA GLU A 449 7.86 6.87 -17.32
C GLU A 449 8.56 5.87 -18.23
N CYS A 450 7.78 5.14 -19.02
CA CYS A 450 8.25 4.17 -19.99
C CYS A 450 7.87 4.54 -21.42
N GLU A 451 8.69 4.11 -22.37
CA GLU A 451 8.41 4.17 -23.81
C GLU A 451 8.72 2.82 -24.48
N LEU A 452 8.29 2.66 -25.73
CA LEU A 452 8.75 1.55 -26.57
C LEU A 452 10.24 1.74 -26.90
N PRO A 453 11.06 0.67 -26.88
CA PRO A 453 12.44 0.76 -27.32
C PRO A 453 12.52 1.22 -28.77
N SER A 454 13.55 2.02 -29.10
CA SER A 454 13.84 2.41 -30.47
C SER A 454 14.41 1.23 -31.26
N GLU A 455 14.00 1.07 -32.53
CA GLU A 455 14.47 -0.02 -33.39
C GLU A 455 16.01 -0.11 -33.53
N GLU A 456 16.75 0.98 -33.27
CA GLU A 456 18.21 1.02 -33.33
C GLU A 456 18.95 0.27 -32.20
N SER A 457 18.27 -0.10 -31.10
CA SER A 457 18.92 -0.79 -29.96
C SER A 457 18.90 -2.32 -30.06
N GLU A 458 18.11 -2.92 -30.96
CA GLU A 458 18.06 -4.37 -31.13
C GLU A 458 19.24 -4.89 -31.98
N SER A 459 19.78 -4.09 -32.90
CA SER A 459 20.88 -4.53 -33.78
C SER A 459 22.25 -4.59 -33.09
N SER A 460 22.44 -3.97 -31.92
CA SER A 460 23.75 -3.97 -31.24
C SER A 460 24.02 -5.21 -30.39
N ASN A 461 23.01 -6.07 -30.15
CA ASN A 461 23.19 -7.30 -29.37
C ASN A 461 23.41 -8.56 -30.23
N GLU A 462 23.02 -8.55 -31.51
CA GLU A 462 23.30 -9.68 -32.41
C GLU A 462 24.74 -9.68 -32.96
N ASP A 463 25.39 -8.52 -33.04
CA ASP A 463 26.75 -8.39 -33.60
C ASP A 463 27.87 -8.80 -32.62
N THR A 464 27.57 -9.05 -31.34
CA THR A 464 28.57 -9.48 -30.34
C THR A 464 28.70 -10.99 -30.15
N GLU A 465 27.84 -11.83 -30.75
CA GLU A 465 27.94 -13.29 -30.65
C GLU A 465 28.58 -13.98 -31.88
N SER A 466 28.94 -13.25 -32.93
CA SER A 466 29.48 -13.86 -34.16
C SER A 466 31.00 -13.75 -34.38
N SER A 467 31.80 -13.29 -33.40
CA SER A 467 33.24 -13.07 -33.62
C SER A 467 34.20 -13.76 -32.64
N THR A 468 33.89 -14.99 -32.21
CA THR A 468 34.89 -15.85 -31.57
C THR A 468 34.86 -17.27 -32.14
N ASP A 469 35.28 -17.42 -33.40
CA ASP A 469 36.02 -18.61 -33.83
C ASP A 469 36.77 -18.29 -35.14
N GLU A 470 38.03 -17.89 -35.03
CA GLU A 470 39.11 -18.32 -35.92
C GLU A 470 40.45 -17.66 -35.53
N SER A 471 41.44 -18.53 -35.30
CA SER A 471 42.90 -18.33 -35.37
C SER A 471 43.73 -18.30 -34.06
N LEU A 472 44.51 -19.39 -33.95
CA LEU A 472 45.75 -19.69 -33.20
C LEU A 472 45.65 -20.33 -31.80
#